data_AF-A0A378BAT3-F1
#
_entry.id   AF-A0A378BAT3-F1
#
_cell.length_a   1.000
_cell.length_b   1.000
_cell.length_c   1.000
_cell.angle_alpha   90.00
_cell.angle_beta   90.00
_cell.angle_gamma   90.00
#
_symmetry.space_group_name_H-M   'P 1'
#
loop_
_entity.id
_entity.type
_entity.pdbx_description
1 polymer ?
#
loop_
_entity_poly.entity_id
_entity_poly.type
_entity_poly.pdbx_seq_one_letter_code
_entity_poly.pdbx_strand_id
1 'polypeptide(L)' 'MMKRARPHELGTNTFGLLSGQTAEEVKALSAGLAEAALGRPAEIAVATFAEWLKAQ' A
#
# COMPACT_ATOMS: atom_id res chain seq x y z
N MET A 1 21.50 2.80 -20.48
CA MET A 1 21.36 4.01 -19.65
C MET A 1 20.37 3.69 -18.52
N MET A 2 20.81 3.61 -17.26
CA MET A 2 19.90 3.31 -16.13
C MET A 2 19.03 4.55 -15.83
N LYS A 3 17.71 4.39 -15.87
CA LYS A 3 16.76 5.44 -15.49
C LYS A 3 16.82 5.60 -13.96
N ARG A 4 17.12 6.80 -13.46
CA ARG A 4 17.12 7.07 -12.01
C ARG A 4 15.70 6.91 -11.44
N ALA A 5 15.59 6.22 -10.31
CA ALA A 5 14.34 6.23 -9.53
C ALA A 5 14.09 7.67 -9.02
N ARG A 6 12.84 8.12 -9.10
CA ARG A 6 12.40 9.41 -8.55
C ARG A 6 11.51 9.13 -7.34
N PRO A 7 11.65 9.87 -6.23
CA PRO A 7 10.68 9.81 -5.14
C PRO A 7 9.28 10.18 -5.66
N HIS A 8 8.25 9.55 -5.09
CA HIS A 8 6.85 9.83 -5.36
C HIS A 8 6.16 10.22 -4.06
N GLU A 9 5.42 11.33 -4.07
CA GLU A 9 4.54 11.72 -2.96
C GLU A 9 3.25 10.89 -3.05
N LEU A 10 2.96 10.09 -2.02
CA LEU A 10 1.89 9.07 -2.10
C LEU A 10 0.52 9.58 -1.62
N GLY A 11 0.48 10.75 -0.99
CA GLY A 11 -0.72 11.32 -0.39
C GLY A 11 -0.94 10.89 1.05
N THR A 12 -2.04 11.38 1.63
CA THR A 12 -2.34 11.18 3.06
C THR A 12 -2.70 9.74 3.35
N ASN A 13 -2.12 9.18 4.42
CA ASN A 13 -2.35 7.80 4.87
C ASN A 13 -2.05 6.73 3.80
N THR A 14 -1.18 7.04 2.83
CA THR A 14 -0.71 6.10 1.81
C THR A 14 0.77 5.79 2.04
N PHE A 15 1.12 4.51 2.03
CA PHE A 15 2.47 4.04 2.30
C PHE A 15 2.97 3.11 1.20
N GLY A 16 4.26 3.20 0.89
CA GLY A 16 4.93 2.23 0.02
C GLY A 16 5.37 1.00 0.81
N LEU A 17 5.16 -0.18 0.23
CA LEU A 17 5.59 -1.45 0.81
C LEU A 17 6.33 -2.28 -0.24
N LEU A 18 7.57 -2.69 0.09
CA LEU A 18 8.29 -3.71 -0.67
C LEU A 18 8.05 -5.06 0.00
N SER A 19 7.44 -5.99 -0.72
CA SER A 19 7.09 -7.32 -0.20
C SER A 19 7.08 -8.37 -1.30
N GLY A 20 7.25 -9.63 -0.92
CA GLY A 20 7.01 -10.80 -1.77
C GLY A 20 5.57 -11.34 -1.71
N GLN A 21 4.72 -10.72 -0.88
CA GLN A 21 3.32 -11.10 -0.68
C GLN A 21 2.43 -10.56 -1.80
N THR A 22 1.27 -11.20 -2.00
CA THR A 22 0.24 -10.70 -2.92
C THR A 22 -0.49 -9.48 -2.33
N ALA A 23 -1.23 -8.75 -3.18
CA ALA A 23 -2.03 -7.62 -2.72
C ALA A 23 -3.12 -8.05 -1.71
N GLU A 24 -3.71 -9.24 -1.90
CA GLU A 24 -4.70 -9.82 -1.00
C GLU A 24 -4.10 -10.16 0.37
N GLU A 25 -2.90 -10.75 0.40
CA GLU A 25 -2.19 -11.06 1.64
C GLU A 25 -1.84 -9.79 2.42
N VAL A 26 -1.31 -8.77 1.73
CA VAL A 26 -1.02 -7.46 2.32
C VAL A 26 -2.30 -6.82 2.86
N LYS A 27 -3.42 -6.92 2.13
CA LYS A 27 -4.70 -6.38 2.58
C LYS A 27 -5.20 -7.09 3.84
N ALA A 28 -5.14 -8.42 3.87
CA ALA A 28 -5.58 -9.21 5.02
C ALA A 28 -4.77 -8.89 6.29
N LEU A 29 -3.44 -8.86 6.17
CA LEU A 29 -2.56 -8.51 7.29
C LEU A 29 -2.76 -7.08 7.77
N SER A 30 -2.86 -6.12 6.84
CA SER A 30 -3.06 -4.72 7.17
C SER A 30 -4.40 -4.49 7.86
N ALA A 31 -5.46 -5.18 7.42
CA ALA A 31 -6.79 -5.11 8.02
C ALA A 31 -6.77 -5.64 9.46
N GLY A 32 -6.17 -6.82 9.68
CA GLY A 32 -6.04 -7.39 11.02
C GLY A 32 -5.25 -6.50 11.97
N LEU A 33 -4.15 -5.89 11.49
CA LEU A 33 -3.36 -4.96 12.29
C LEU A 33 -4.14 -3.69 12.64
N ALA A 34 -4.84 -3.11 11.65
CA ALA A 34 -5.64 -1.92 11.87
C ALA A 34 -6.79 -2.18 12.86
N GLU A 35 -7.48 -3.31 12.74
CA GLU A 35 -8.55 -3.69 13.66
C GLU A 35 -8.05 -3.90 15.08
N ALA A 36 -6.92 -4.59 15.26
CA ALA A 36 -6.30 -4.79 16.56
C ALA A 36 -5.90 -3.46 17.23
N ALA A 37 -5.42 -2.49 16.46
CA ALA A 37 -5.00 -1.20 16.97
C ALA A 37 -6.17 -0.23 17.23
N LEU A 38 -7.21 -0.28 16.41
CA LEU A 38 -8.33 0.67 16.44
C LEU A 38 -9.54 0.15 17.23
N GLY A 39 -9.60 -1.15 17.52
CA GLY A 39 -10.77 -1.82 18.10
C GLY A 39 -11.98 -1.86 17.16
N ARG A 40 -11.78 -1.59 15.87
CA ARG A 40 -12.82 -1.59 14.83
C ARG A 40 -12.21 -1.80 13.44
N PRO A 41 -12.98 -2.30 12.46
CA PRO A 41 -12.51 -2.43 11.08
C PRO A 41 -12.09 -1.08 10.49
N ALA A 42 -11.04 -1.09 9.68
CA ALA A 42 -10.58 0.05 8.90
C ALA A 42 -10.74 -0.24 7.40
N GLU A 43 -11.05 0.81 6.64
CA GLU A 43 -11.04 0.72 5.18
C GLU A 43 -9.59 0.78 4.68
N ILE A 44 -9.19 -0.25 3.92
CA ILE A 44 -7.84 -0.40 3.40
C ILE A 44 -7.91 -0.73 1.92
N ALA A 45 -7.26 0.11 1.11
CA ALA A 45 -7.02 -0.13 -0.30
C ALA A 45 -5.56 -0.55 -0.50
N VAL A 46 -5.33 -1.53 -1.36
CA VAL A 46 -4.00 -1.99 -1.78
C VAL A 46 -3.98 -2.00 -3.30
N ALA A 47 -2.93 -1.42 -3.88
CA ALA A 47 -2.67 -1.44 -5.31
C ALA A 47 -1.18 -1.68 -5.53
N THR A 48 -0.82 -2.30 -6.65
CA THR A 48 0.58 -2.35 -7.04
C THR A 48 1.07 -0.94 -7.40
N PHE A 49 2.38 -0.72 -7.31
CA PHE A 49 2.95 0.58 -7.67
C PHE A 49 2.67 0.96 -9.14
N ALA A 50 2.60 -0.02 -10.04
CA ALA A 50 2.28 0.21 -11.45
C ALA A 50 0.82 0.67 -11.65
N GLU A 51 -0.13 0.13 -10.89
CA GLU A 51 -1.53 0.56 -10.92
C GLU A 51 -1.69 1.94 -10.30
N TRP A 52 -1.04 2.19 -9.17
CA TRP A 52 -1.04 3.50 -8.52
C TRP A 52 -0.53 4.59 -9.46
N LEU A 53 0.57 4.34 -10.19
CA LEU A 53 1.13 5.27 -11.17
C LEU A 53 0.17 5.60 -12.32
N LYS A 54 -0.69 4.66 -12.73
CA LYS A 54 -1.69 4.91 -13.77
C LYS A 54 -2.88 5.74 -13.26
N ALA A 55 -3.12 5.71 -11.95
CA ALA A 55 -4.21 6.43 -11.29
C ALA A 55 -3.79 7.82 -10.78
N GLN A 56 -2.53 8.24 -11.01
CA GLN A 56 -2.04 9.59 -10.71
C GLN A 56 -2.48 10.62 -11.74
#